data_AF-A0A661S295-F1
#
_entry.id   AF-A0A661S295-F1
#
_cell.length_a   1.000
_cell.length_b   1.000
_cell.length_c   1.000
_cell.angle_alpha   90.00
_cell.angle_beta   90.00
_cell.angle_gamma   90.00
#
_symmetry.space_group_name_H-M   'P 1'
#
loop_
_entity.id
_entity.type
_entity.pdbx_description
1 polymer ?
#
loop_
_entity_poly.entity_id
_entity_poly.type
_entity_poly.pdbx_seq_one_letter_code
_entity_poly.pdbx_strand_id
1 'polypeptide(L)'
;CDADDLEKAGIRTGDVRPASFSETSGSWLPAENFTRDETGLRIGFRTDHLSVWALTGIVTEGLAEPGDIDGDGTVGLADAVLALQVCAGLPLSRDVYVISEVSGDGRIGLAEAVFVLRKIAGM
;
A
#
# COMPACT_ATOMS: atom_id res chain seq x y z
N CYS A 1 -4.92 -10.37 -3.36
CA CYS A 1 -3.75 -10.20 -4.23
C CYS A 1 -2.83 -9.27 -3.48
N ASP A 2 -2.02 -9.84 -2.60
CA ASP A 2 -1.12 -9.08 -1.74
C ASP A 2 0.12 -8.68 -2.54
N ALA A 3 0.75 -7.56 -2.17
CA ALA A 3 1.97 -7.08 -2.83
C ALA A 3 3.08 -8.16 -2.83
N ASP A 4 3.13 -8.98 -1.77
CA ASP A 4 4.01 -10.14 -1.62
C ASP A 4 3.80 -11.24 -2.69
N ASP A 5 2.58 -11.42 -3.20
CA ASP A 5 2.30 -12.40 -4.26
C ASP A 5 2.83 -11.93 -5.62
N LEU A 6 2.86 -10.61 -5.83
CA LEU A 6 3.33 -9.99 -7.07
C LEU A 6 4.87 -9.97 -7.13
N GLU A 7 5.55 -9.71 -6.01
CA GLU A 7 7.01 -9.77 -5.95
C GLU A 7 7.53 -11.19 -6.19
N LYS A 8 6.86 -12.22 -5.65
CA LYS A 8 7.19 -13.63 -5.92
C LYS A 8 6.98 -14.02 -7.38
N ALA A 9 6.05 -13.37 -8.08
CA ALA A 9 5.86 -13.52 -9.52
C ALA A 9 6.89 -12.73 -10.36
N GLY A 10 7.85 -12.05 -9.71
CA GLY A 10 8.88 -11.23 -10.38
C GLY A 10 8.35 -9.91 -10.93
N ILE A 11 7.13 -9.51 -10.56
CA ILE A 11 6.49 -8.28 -10.99
C ILE A 11 6.83 -7.20 -9.98
N ARG A 12 7.80 -6.33 -10.31
CA ARG A 12 8.11 -5.17 -9.46
C ARG A 12 7.10 -4.07 -9.71
N THR A 13 6.76 -3.27 -8.71
CA THR A 13 5.81 -2.14 -8.84
C THR A 13 6.24 -1.12 -9.93
N GLY A 14 7.54 -1.02 -10.20
CA GLY A 14 8.09 -0.22 -11.30
C GLY A 14 7.87 -0.78 -12.71
N ASP A 15 7.57 -2.07 -12.83
CA ASP A 15 7.38 -2.78 -14.12
C ASP A 15 5.92 -2.79 -14.60
N VAL A 16 4.99 -2.36 -13.73
CA VAL A 16 3.56 -2.30 -14.06
C VAL A 16 3.27 -1.05 -14.87
N ARG A 17 3.01 -1.27 -16.17
CA ARG A 17 2.62 -0.24 -17.14
C ARG A 17 1.31 -0.62 -17.82
N PRO A 18 0.48 0.35 -18.24
CA PRO A 18 -0.69 0.06 -19.04
C PRO A 18 -0.29 -0.72 -20.29
N ALA A 19 -1.13 -1.66 -20.72
CA ALA A 19 -0.91 -2.45 -21.93
C ALA A 19 -2.23 -2.69 -22.65
N SER A 20 -2.17 -2.90 -23.95
CA SER A 20 -3.31 -3.32 -24.76
C SER A 20 -3.08 -4.69 -25.37
N PHE A 21 -4.17 -5.43 -25.59
CA PHE A 21 -4.11 -6.74 -26.22
C PHE A 21 -4.32 -6.61 -27.73
N SER A 22 -3.38 -7.11 -28.52
CA SER A 22 -3.49 -7.16 -29.98
C SER A 22 -4.02 -8.53 -30.40
N GLU A 23 -5.23 -8.57 -30.95
CA GLU A 23 -5.83 -9.81 -31.48
C GLU A 23 -5.04 -10.35 -32.68
N THR A 24 -4.40 -9.48 -33.46
CA THR A 24 -3.60 -9.86 -34.64
C THR A 24 -2.33 -10.61 -34.27
N SER A 25 -1.68 -10.24 -33.17
CA SER A 25 -0.44 -10.87 -32.69
C SER A 25 -0.65 -11.80 -31.49
N GLY A 26 -1.88 -11.90 -30.97
CA GLY A 26 -2.20 -12.68 -29.77
C GLY A 26 -1.39 -12.28 -28.54
N SER A 27 -0.89 -11.04 -28.49
CA SER A 27 0.14 -10.60 -27.54
C SER A 27 -0.22 -9.26 -26.90
N TRP A 28 0.24 -9.07 -25.66
CA TRP A 28 0.14 -7.81 -24.95
C TRP A 28 1.21 -6.82 -25.44
N LEU A 29 0.79 -5.62 -25.79
CA LEU A 29 1.65 -4.51 -26.20
C LEU A 29 1.65 -3.45 -25.09
N PRO A 30 2.80 -3.17 -24.45
CA PRO A 30 2.87 -2.16 -23.41
C PRO A 30 2.70 -0.75 -24.00
N ALA A 31 2.02 0.13 -23.27
CA ALA A 31 1.95 1.54 -23.61
C ALA A 31 3.34 2.18 -23.42
N GLU A 32 3.88 2.75 -24.50
CA GLU A 32 5.19 3.40 -24.49
C GLU A 32 5.18 4.73 -23.73
N ASN A 33 4.04 5.44 -23.78
CA ASN A 33 3.85 6.72 -23.12
C ASN A 33 2.59 6.72 -22.28
N PHE A 34 2.76 6.92 -20.97
CA PHE A 34 1.69 7.22 -20.04
C PHE A 34 2.14 8.34 -19.10
N THR A 35 1.17 9.15 -18.65
CA THR A 35 1.39 10.14 -17.61
C THR A 35 0.74 9.65 -16.32
N ARG A 36 1.41 9.89 -15.20
CA ARG A 36 0.84 9.74 -13.85
C ARG A 36 0.64 11.15 -13.30
N ASP A 37 -0.53 11.41 -12.75
CA ASP A 37 -0.77 12.65 -12.01
C ASP A 37 0.10 12.71 -10.74
N GLU A 38 0.36 13.91 -10.22
CA GLU A 38 1.20 14.12 -9.01
C GLU A 38 0.65 13.38 -7.79
N THR A 39 -0.67 13.12 -7.79
CA THR A 39 -1.38 12.37 -6.76
C THR A 39 -1.27 10.84 -6.92
N GLY A 40 -0.68 10.34 -8.02
CA GLY A 40 -0.60 8.91 -8.35
C GLY A 40 -1.94 8.25 -8.68
N LEU A 41 -3.06 8.97 -8.55
CA LEU A 41 -4.41 8.41 -8.62
C LEU A 41 -5.00 8.40 -10.05
N ARG A 42 -4.35 9.09 -10.99
CA ARG A 42 -4.80 9.16 -12.38
C ARG A 42 -3.68 8.76 -13.33
N ILE A 43 -3.98 7.79 -14.20
CA ILE A 43 -3.12 7.37 -15.30
C ILE A 43 -3.76 7.84 -16.61
N GLY A 44 -3.05 8.70 -17.33
CA GLY A 44 -3.44 9.15 -18.66
C GLY A 44 -2.61 8.44 -19.72
N PHE A 45 -3.25 7.91 -20.75
CA PHE A 45 -2.56 7.40 -21.93
C PHE A 45 -3.47 7.60 -23.15
N ARG A 46 -2.87 7.72 -24.33
CA ARG A 46 -3.58 7.89 -25.59
C ARG A 46 -3.48 6.60 -26.37
N THR A 47 -4.63 6.09 -26.79
CA THR A 47 -4.73 4.91 -27.64
C THR A 47 -5.59 5.23 -28.86
N ASP A 48 -5.27 4.58 -29.98
CA ASP A 48 -6.02 4.58 -31.24
C ASP A 48 -6.99 3.40 -31.36
N HIS A 49 -7.07 2.53 -30.33
CA HIS A 49 -7.90 1.34 -30.29
C HIS A 49 -8.87 1.34 -29.09
N LEU A 50 -10.06 0.73 -29.26
CA LEU A 50 -11.19 0.76 -28.31
C LEU A 50 -11.08 -0.26 -27.16
N SER A 51 -9.98 -1.00 -27.06
CA SER A 51 -9.80 -2.08 -26.08
C SER A 51 -8.74 -1.68 -25.06
N VAL A 52 -9.16 -1.13 -23.93
CA VAL A 52 -8.28 -0.88 -22.78
C VAL A 52 -8.68 -1.82 -21.66
N TRP A 53 -7.77 -2.70 -21.26
CA TRP A 53 -7.83 -3.42 -19.99
C TRP A 53 -6.74 -2.85 -19.09
N ALA A 54 -7.11 -1.96 -18.16
CA ALA A 54 -6.19 -1.46 -17.16
C ALA A 54 -6.41 -2.24 -15.86
N LEU A 55 -5.44 -3.08 -15.47
CA LEU A 55 -5.35 -3.55 -14.09
C LEU A 55 -4.80 -2.39 -13.25
N THR A 56 -5.68 -1.59 -12.66
CA THR A 56 -5.25 -0.65 -11.63
C THR A 56 -5.00 -1.49 -10.39
N GLY A 57 -3.75 -1.88 -10.15
CA GLY A 57 -3.31 -2.11 -8.79
C GLY A 57 -3.35 -0.75 -8.10
N ILE A 58 -4.50 -0.38 -7.53
CA ILE A 58 -4.53 0.71 -6.58
C ILE A 58 -3.79 0.14 -5.38
N VAL A 59 -2.48 0.36 -5.32
CA VAL A 59 -1.83 0.42 -4.02
C VAL A 59 -2.46 1.65 -3.41
N THR A 60 -3.46 1.44 -2.56
CA THR A 60 -3.92 2.49 -1.66
C THR A 60 -2.75 2.71 -0.72
N GLU A 61 -1.72 3.43 -1.16
CA GLU A 61 -0.91 4.23 -0.26
C GLU A 61 -1.79 5.39 0.20
N GLY A 62 -2.91 5.05 0.83
CA GLY A 62 -3.59 5.93 1.74
C GLY A 62 -2.68 6.01 2.94
N LEU A 63 -1.72 6.93 2.88
CA LEU A 63 -1.24 7.68 4.03
C LEU A 63 -1.14 6.84 5.30
N ALA A 64 -0.40 5.72 5.28
CA ALA A 64 -0.03 5.01 6.50
C ALA A 64 0.87 5.98 7.27
N GLU A 65 0.23 6.83 8.05
CA GLU A 65 0.91 7.81 8.85
C GLU A 65 1.71 7.04 9.90
N PRO A 66 2.95 7.45 10.23
CA PRO A 66 3.69 6.79 11.30
C PRO A 66 2.79 6.66 12.54
N GLY A 67 2.61 5.43 13.03
CA GLY A 67 1.68 5.10 14.11
C GLY A 67 0.26 4.63 13.72
N ASP A 68 -0.11 4.56 12.45
CA ASP A 68 -1.38 3.97 11.97
C ASP A 68 -1.21 2.45 11.76
N ILE A 69 -1.45 1.69 12.82
CA ILE A 69 -1.12 0.27 12.92
C ILE A 69 -2.18 -0.59 12.23
N ASP A 70 -3.45 -0.17 12.26
CA ASP A 70 -4.55 -0.91 11.63
C ASP A 70 -4.88 -0.46 10.20
N GLY A 71 -4.20 0.58 9.70
CA GLY A 71 -4.31 1.04 8.32
C GLY A 71 -5.64 1.72 8.01
N ASP A 72 -6.32 2.25 9.03
CA ASP A 72 -7.59 2.96 8.85
C ASP A 72 -7.41 4.41 8.37
N GLY A 73 -6.16 4.87 8.25
CA GLY A 73 -5.80 6.22 7.83
C GLY A 73 -5.81 7.23 8.96
N THR A 74 -6.00 6.82 10.22
CA THR A 74 -6.04 7.68 11.40
C THR A 74 -5.21 7.12 12.55
N VAL A 75 -4.31 7.94 13.12
CA VAL A 75 -3.55 7.52 14.31
C VAL A 75 -4.36 7.76 15.58
N GLY A 76 -4.84 6.69 16.20
CA GLY A 76 -5.77 6.72 17.32
C GLY A 76 -5.49 5.69 18.41
N LEU A 77 -6.39 5.63 19.40
CA LEU A 77 -6.24 4.72 20.54
C LEU A 77 -6.26 3.25 20.11
N ALA A 78 -6.94 2.94 18.99
CA ALA A 78 -6.99 1.60 18.42
C ALA A 78 -5.59 1.07 18.09
N ASP A 79 -4.74 1.92 17.49
CA ASP A 79 -3.35 1.60 17.15
C ASP A 79 -2.52 1.33 18.40
N ALA A 80 -2.64 2.18 19.42
CA ALA A 80 -1.94 1.99 20.69
C ALA A 80 -2.33 0.67 21.36
N VAL A 81 -3.60 0.28 21.30
CA VAL A 81 -4.08 -1.00 21.83
C VAL A 81 -3.52 -2.17 21.03
N LEU A 82 -3.47 -2.07 19.70
CA LEU A 82 -2.89 -3.12 18.85
C LEU A 82 -1.40 -3.32 19.12
N ALA A 83 -0.62 -2.24 19.23
CA ALA A 83 0.80 -2.33 19.61
C ALA A 83 1.00 -3.04 20.96
N LEU A 84 0.14 -2.74 21.94
CA LEU A 84 0.18 -3.42 23.25
C LEU A 84 -0.25 -4.88 23.18
N GLN A 85 -1.24 -5.22 22.34
CA GLN A 85 -1.65 -6.60 22.09
C GLN A 85 -0.52 -7.43 21.48
N VAL A 86 0.22 -6.86 20.52
CA VAL A 86 1.42 -7.47 19.92
C VAL A 86 2.47 -7.74 21.01
N CYS A 87 2.75 -6.76 21.88
CA CYS A 87 3.69 -6.93 22.99
C CYS A 87 3.25 -7.99 24.00
N ALA A 88 1.95 -8.09 24.26
CA ALA A 88 1.37 -9.04 25.20
C ALA A 88 1.21 -10.46 24.61
N GLY A 89 1.48 -10.65 23.31
CA GLY A 89 1.25 -11.93 22.62
C GLY A 89 -0.23 -12.33 22.60
N LEU A 90 -1.13 -11.35 22.63
CA LEU A 90 -2.58 -11.57 22.60
C LEU A 90 -3.05 -11.76 21.16
N PRO A 91 -4.18 -12.46 20.95
CA PRO A 91 -4.79 -12.53 19.63
C PRO A 91 -5.13 -11.12 19.13
N LEU A 92 -4.64 -10.80 17.94
CA LEU A 92 -4.87 -9.50 17.32
C LEU A 92 -6.32 -9.41 16.87
N SER A 93 -6.96 -8.30 17.16
CA SER A 93 -8.36 -8.05 16.78
C SER A 93 -8.50 -7.61 15.32
N ARG A 94 -7.39 -7.18 14.70
CA ARG A 94 -7.24 -6.69 13.32
C ARG A 94 -5.85 -7.02 12.80
N ASP A 95 -5.69 -6.93 11.48
CA ASP A 95 -4.38 -7.02 10.85
C ASP A 95 -3.50 -5.82 11.25
N VAL A 96 -2.19 -6.06 11.29
CA VAL A 96 -1.19 -5.09 11.74
C VAL A 96 -0.24 -4.80 10.58
N TYR A 97 -0.06 -3.53 10.28
CA TYR A 97 0.74 -3.07 9.15
C TYR A 97 2.14 -2.66 9.61
N VAL A 98 3.17 -3.43 9.26
CA VAL A 98 4.58 -3.16 9.63
C VAL A 98 5.10 -1.87 8.99
N ILE A 99 4.46 -1.36 7.93
CA ILE A 99 4.80 -0.06 7.33
C ILE A 99 4.55 1.14 8.26
N SER A 100 3.78 0.95 9.34
CA SER A 100 3.46 1.98 10.34
C SER A 100 4.50 2.14 11.46
N GLU A 101 5.56 1.34 11.38
CA GLU A 101 6.63 1.23 12.37
C GLU A 101 7.43 2.52 12.50
N VAL A 102 7.77 2.90 13.73
CA VAL A 102 8.35 4.22 14.04
C VAL A 102 9.80 4.11 14.51
N SER A 103 10.17 2.99 15.13
CA SER A 103 11.47 2.81 15.77
C SER A 103 12.63 2.42 14.82
N GLY A 104 12.33 2.02 13.58
CA GLY A 104 13.24 1.42 12.62
C GLY A 104 13.70 -0.01 12.93
N ASP A 105 13.04 -0.73 13.86
CA ASP A 105 13.45 -2.07 14.30
C ASP A 105 12.76 -3.22 13.53
N GLY A 106 11.86 -2.87 12.62
CA GLY A 106 11.09 -3.82 11.81
C GLY A 106 10.02 -4.59 12.58
N ARG A 107 9.60 -4.11 13.76
CA ARG A 107 8.56 -4.71 14.61
C ARG A 107 7.61 -3.63 15.14
N ILE A 108 6.34 -3.98 15.31
CA ILE A 108 5.39 -3.16 16.07
C ILE A 108 5.51 -3.56 17.55
N GLY A 109 5.80 -2.61 18.41
CA GLY A 109 6.02 -2.86 19.83
C GLY A 109 5.68 -1.68 20.74
N LEU A 110 6.35 -1.63 21.89
CA LEU A 110 6.12 -0.59 22.89
C LEU A 110 6.48 0.82 22.37
N ALA A 111 7.45 0.91 21.46
CA ALA A 111 7.86 2.18 20.87
C ALA A 111 6.70 2.83 20.11
N GLU A 112 5.99 2.05 19.30
CA GLU A 112 4.83 2.48 18.52
C GLU A 112 3.66 2.82 19.45
N ALA A 113 3.39 2.00 20.48
CA ALA A 113 2.35 2.32 21.46
C ALA A 113 2.59 3.68 22.14
N VAL A 114 3.84 3.95 22.56
CA VAL A 114 4.21 5.24 23.18
C VAL A 114 4.14 6.38 22.18
N PHE A 115 4.55 6.16 20.93
CA PHE A 115 4.47 7.17 19.88
C PHE A 115 3.02 7.60 19.63
N VAL A 116 2.11 6.64 19.45
CA VAL A 116 0.69 6.89 19.23
C VAL A 116 0.08 7.64 20.43
N LEU A 117 0.36 7.20 21.65
CA LEU A 117 -0.14 7.86 22.86
C LEU A 117 0.35 9.31 23.01
N ARG A 118 1.62 9.58 22.66
CA ARG A 118 2.15 10.96 22.65
C ARG A 118 1.43 11.83 21.63
N LYS A 119 1.20 11.28 20.43
CA LYS A 119 0.51 11.97 19.35
C LYS A 119 -0.93 12.33 19.73
N ILE A 120 -1.67 11.40 20.33
CA ILE A 120 -3.04 11.64 20.83
C ILE A 120 -3.03 12.65 21.99
N ALA A 121 -2.00 12.64 22.83
CA ALA A 121 -1.82 13.62 23.90
C ALA A 121 -1.42 15.04 23.40
N GLY A 122 -1.17 15.21 22.10
CA GLY A 122 -0.80 16.49 21.49
C GLY A 122 0.62 16.94 21.82
N MET A 123 1.54 15.99 22.05
CA MET A 123 2.94 16.23 22.42
C MET A 123 3.94 15.91 21.32
#